data_AF-A0A7C6SUV7-F1
#
_entry.id   AF-A0A7C6SUV7-F1
#
_cell.length_a   1.000
_cell.length_b   1.000
_cell.length_c   1.000
_cell.angle_alpha   90.00
_cell.angle_beta   90.00
_cell.angle_gamma   90.00
#
_symmetry.space_group_name_H-M   'P 1'
#
loop_
_entity.id
_entity.type
_entity.pdbx_description
1 polymer ?
#
loop_
_entity_poly.entity_id
_entity_poly.type
_entity_poly.pdbx_seq_one_letter_code
_entity_poly.pdbx_strand_id
1 'polypeptide(L)' 'MHTQQNVAGTTADKDILNDMLMTEKYVSSAYETAIMEASNEAVRNALRQIQDEEQQHAKMIFDAMNQRGWYNPQ' A
#
# COMPACT_ATOMS: atom_id res chain seq x y z
N MET A 1 17.61 28.74 17.02
CA MET A 1 17.11 27.40 17.38
C MET A 1 17.05 26.58 16.10
N HIS A 2 18.13 25.90 15.72
CA HIS A 2 18.12 24.99 14.56
C HIS A 2 17.64 23.63 15.06
N THR A 3 16.44 23.23 14.65
CA THR A 3 15.93 21.88 14.85
C THR A 3 16.71 20.94 13.94
N GLN A 4 17.68 20.23 14.52
CA GLN A 4 18.37 19.13 13.86
C GLN A 4 17.39 17.96 13.74
N GLN A 5 16.61 17.95 12.66
CA GLN A 5 15.75 16.81 12.33
C GLN A 5 16.63 15.60 11.99
N ASN A 6 16.31 14.46 12.60
CA ASN A 6 16.96 13.17 12.44
C ASN A 6 16.83 12.67 10.99
N VAL A 7 17.78 13.04 10.12
CA VAL A 7 17.81 12.66 8.70
C VAL A 7 17.78 11.14 8.52
N ALA A 8 18.46 10.39 9.39
CA ALA A 8 18.49 8.92 9.34
C ALA A 8 17.12 8.27 9.60
N GLY A 9 16.30 8.85 10.49
CA GLY A 9 14.95 8.35 10.78
C GLY A 9 13.98 8.64 9.63
N THR A 10 14.06 9.84 9.06
CA THR A 10 13.23 10.24 7.91
C THR A 10 13.46 9.36 6.68
N THR A 11 14.71 8.96 6.40
CA THR A 11 15.02 8.04 5.30
C THR A 11 14.47 6.64 5.56
N ALA A 12 14.65 6.11 6.78
CA ALA A 12 14.10 4.80 7.14
C ALA A 12 12.57 4.75 7.02
N ASP A 13 11.86 5.78 7.50
CA ASP A 13 10.39 5.87 7.38
C ASP A 13 9.94 5.91 5.91
N LYS A 14 10.68 6.64 5.05
CA LYS A 14 10.39 6.71 3.62
C LYS A 14 10.57 5.36 2.94
N ASP A 15 11.61 4.61 3.28
CA ASP A 15 11.89 3.30 2.69
C ASP A 15 10.85 2.27 3.14
N ILE A 16 10.52 2.27 4.44
CA ILE A 16 9.46 1.41 4.99
C ILE A 16 8.12 1.65 4.28
N LEU A 17 7.71 2.92 4.11
CA LEU A 17 6.43 3.21 3.44
C LEU A 17 6.45 2.84 1.95
N ASN A 18 7.60 2.97 1.27
CA ASN A 18 7.74 2.47 -0.11
C ASN A 18 7.57 0.96 -0.16
N ASP A 19 8.25 0.22 0.72
CA ASP A 19 8.18 -1.25 0.76
C ASP A 19 6.76 -1.72 1.08
N MET A 20 6.08 -1.07 2.02
CA MET A 20 4.67 -1.33 2.33
C MET A 20 3.81 -1.08 1.09
N LEU A 21 3.90 0.09 0.44
CA LEU A 21 3.09 0.41 -0.73
C LEU A 21 3.32 -0.54 -1.90
N MET A 22 4.57 -0.98 -2.11
CA MET A 22 4.91 -1.98 -3.12
C MET A 22 4.32 -3.35 -2.78
N THR A 23 4.35 -3.75 -1.51
CA THR A 23 3.76 -4.99 -1.03
C THR A 23 2.24 -4.99 -1.23
N GLU A 24 1.56 -3.91 -0.85
CA GLU A 24 0.11 -3.76 -1.03
C GLU A 24 -0.28 -3.93 -2.50
N LYS A 25 0.43 -3.23 -3.40
CA LYS A 25 0.20 -3.35 -4.85
C LYS A 25 0.41 -4.76 -5.36
N TYR A 26 1.47 -5.42 -4.90
CA TYR A 26 1.80 -6.78 -5.30
C TYR A 26 0.70 -7.76 -4.87
N VAL A 27 0.32 -7.76 -3.59
CA VAL A 27 -0.72 -8.62 -3.05
C VAL A 27 -2.07 -8.35 -3.71
N SER A 28 -2.44 -7.07 -3.87
CA SER A 28 -3.67 -6.65 -4.57
C SER A 28 -3.75 -7.20 -6.00
N SER A 29 -2.63 -7.26 -6.72
CA SER A 29 -2.62 -7.85 -8.08
C SER A 29 -2.87 -9.36 -8.07
N ALA A 30 -2.39 -10.07 -7.05
CA ALA A 30 -2.66 -11.50 -6.90
C ALA A 30 -4.13 -11.76 -6.55
N TYR A 31 -4.73 -10.93 -5.69
CA TYR A 31 -6.16 -11.02 -5.38
C TYR A 31 -7.04 -10.72 -6.58
N GLU A 32 -6.68 -9.75 -7.41
CA GLU A 32 -7.41 -9.45 -8.65
C GLU A 32 -7.53 -10.70 -9.54
N THR A 33 -6.41 -11.38 -9.81
CA THR A 33 -6.42 -12.64 -10.59
C THR A 33 -7.25 -13.72 -9.89
N ALA A 34 -7.08 -13.90 -8.57
CA ALA A 34 -7.82 -14.90 -7.82
C ALA A 34 -9.35 -14.64 -7.83
N ILE A 35 -9.79 -13.38 -7.75
CA ILE A 35 -11.20 -12.98 -7.84
C ILE A 35 -11.76 -13.31 -9.23
N MET A 36 -11.01 -13.02 -10.30
CA MET A 36 -11.44 -13.32 -11.67
C MET A 36 -11.65 -14.83 -11.87
N GLU A 37 -10.73 -15.64 -11.35
CA GLU A 37 -10.69 -17.10 -11.56
C GLU A 37 -11.48 -17.92 -10.52
N ALA A 38 -11.94 -17.31 -9.42
CA ALA A 38 -12.67 -18.02 -8.37
C ALA A 38 -14.01 -18.59 -8.87
N SER A 39 -14.14 -19.92 -8.86
CA SER A 39 -15.38 -20.63 -9.22
C SER A 39 -16.41 -20.70 -8.10
N ASN A 40 -15.99 -20.48 -6.85
CA ASN A 40 -16.87 -20.46 -5.68
C ASN A 40 -17.22 -19.00 -5.30
N GLU A 41 -18.51 -18.67 -5.29
CA GLU A 41 -19.00 -17.32 -4.99
C GLU A 41 -18.66 -16.83 -3.58
N ALA A 42 -18.68 -17.70 -2.57
CA ALA A 42 -18.32 -17.31 -1.21
C ALA A 42 -16.83 -16.93 -1.12
N VAL A 43 -15.96 -17.72 -1.75
CA VAL A 43 -14.53 -17.41 -1.85
C VAL A 43 -14.31 -16.12 -2.65
N ARG A 44 -14.97 -15.97 -3.80
CA ARG A 44 -14.90 -14.76 -4.62
C ARG A 44 -15.27 -13.50 -3.83
N ASN A 45 -16.35 -13.56 -3.05
CA ASN A 45 -16.80 -12.42 -2.25
C ASN A 45 -15.87 -12.12 -1.06
N ALA A 46 -15.32 -13.15 -0.41
CA ALA A 46 -14.30 -12.96 0.62
C ALA A 46 -13.05 -12.27 0.07
N LEU A 47 -12.56 -12.72 -1.11
CA LEU A 47 -11.41 -12.09 -1.75
C LEU A 47 -11.68 -10.65 -2.20
N ARG A 48 -12.90 -10.34 -2.68
CA ARG A 48 -13.30 -8.96 -2.99
C ARG A 48 -13.24 -8.05 -1.77
N GLN A 49 -13.74 -8.53 -0.62
CA GLN A 49 -13.67 -7.75 0.61
C GLN A 49 -12.21 -7.47 1.01
N ILE A 50 -11.35 -8.49 0.97
CA ILE A 50 -9.93 -8.31 1.26
C ILE A 50 -9.29 -7.34 0.26
N GLN A 51 -9.62 -7.46 -1.03
CA GLN A 51 -9.13 -6.56 -2.07
C GLN A 51 -9.51 -5.09 -1.81
N ASP A 52 -10.75 -4.84 -1.38
CA ASP A 52 -11.19 -3.49 -1.02
C ASP A 52 -10.40 -2.95 0.20
N GLU A 53 -10.12 -3.81 1.18
CA GLU A 53 -9.29 -3.48 2.35
C GLU A 53 -7.84 -3.14 1.95
N GLU A 54 -7.18 -3.95 1.11
CA GLU A 54 -5.80 -3.69 0.67
C GLU A 54 -5.69 -2.43 -0.22
N GLN A 55 -6.69 -2.17 -1.06
CA GLN A 55 -6.72 -0.93 -1.86
C GLN A 55 -6.86 0.30 -0.96
N GLN A 56 -7.64 0.21 0.12
CA GLN A 56 -7.73 1.26 1.12
C GLN A 56 -6.41 1.43 1.90
N HIS A 57 -5.73 0.34 2.27
CA HIS A 57 -4.39 0.38 2.86
C HIS A 57 -3.37 1.08 1.95
N ALA A 58 -3.31 0.69 0.68
CA ALA A 58 -2.47 1.30 -0.33
C ALA A 58 -2.74 2.81 -0.47
N LYS A 59 -4.02 3.22 -0.47
CA LYS A 59 -4.41 4.63 -0.52
C LYS A 59 -3.93 5.42 0.68
N MET A 60 -4.06 4.88 1.89
CA MET A 60 -3.59 5.53 3.11
C MET A 60 -2.07 5.72 3.10
N ILE A 61 -1.31 4.70 2.69
CA ILE A 61 0.14 4.79 2.57
C ILE A 61 0.53 5.81 1.51
N PHE A 62 -0.09 5.76 0.33
CA PHE A 62 0.12 6.73 -0.74
C PHE A 62 -0.12 8.16 -0.25
N ASP A 63 -1.24 8.42 0.43
CA ASP A 63 -1.55 9.75 0.95
C ASP A 63 -0.52 10.22 1.97
N ALA A 64 -0.10 9.33 2.88
CA ALA A 64 0.92 9.62 3.87
C ALA A 64 2.25 10.00 3.20
N MET A 65 2.68 9.29 2.16
CA MET A 65 3.90 9.60 1.44
C MET A 65 3.77 10.87 0.58
N ASN A 66 2.61 11.06 -0.07
CA ASN A 66 2.34 12.22 -0.92
C ASN A 66 2.35 13.52 -0.10
N GLN A 67 1.72 13.53 1.08
CA GLN A 67 1.74 14.67 2.01
C GLN A 67 3.16 15.06 2.46
N ARG A 68 4.09 14.10 2.46
CA ARG A 68 5.51 14.31 2.82
C ARG A 68 6.40 14.60 1.61
N GLY A 69 5.86 14.60 0.39
CA GLY A 69 6.62 14.75 -0.85
C GLY A 69 7.56 13.56 -1.12
N TRP A 70 7.26 12.39 -0.57
CA TRP A 70 8.14 11.21 -0.65
C TRP A 70 7.83 10.29 -1.82
N TYR A 71 6.68 10.47 -2.46
CA TYR A 71 6.23 9.62 -3.53
C TYR A 71 6.07 10.44 -4.82
N ASN A 72 6.56 9.86 -5.92
CA ASN A 72 6.29 10.38 -7.26
C ASN A 72 5.39 9.38 -7.98
N PRO A 73 4.13 9.74 -8.30
CA PRO A 73 3.25 8.88 -9.08
C PRO A 73 3.91 8.45 -10.40
N GLN A 74 3.72 7.18 -10.75
CA GLN A 74 4.10 6.62 -12.04
C GLN A 74 2.91 6.62 -12.98
#